data_AF-A0A7Y5XXZ7-F1
#
_entry.id   AF-A0A7Y5XXZ7-F1
#
_cell.length_a   1.000
_cell.length_b   1.000
_cell.length_c   1.000
_cell.angle_alpha   90.00
_cell.angle_beta   90.00
_cell.angle_gamma   90.00
#
_symmetry.space_group_name_H-M   'P 1'
#
loop_
_entity.id
_entity.type
_entity.pdbx_description
1 polymer ?
#
loop_
_entity_poly.entity_id
_entity_poly.type
_entity_poly.pdbx_seq_one_letter_code
_entity_poly.pdbx_strand_id
1 'polypeptide(L)'
;MRRTLPLLAALLLAGCGRVDEQPFVPAHAAVPQHAELGWRESHPGAIGPRLVFQVDAFEVTTEGWSAAVAVTNDTSFDFEIDTGPGDYGFGLMLFATGDLKEVDRANRDGTLPAVREATRIEPAPPPLLRPGVTWRATLSAPGSLAAGSWVRVVFGTFRARGAAPADLERVVWFTDHAHRL
;
A
#
# COMPACT_ATOMS: atom_id res chain seq x y z
N MET A 1 -5.68 -72.42 31.56
CA MET A 1 -4.47 -72.07 32.35
C MET A 1 -3.74 -70.93 31.66
N ARG A 2 -3.43 -69.84 32.40
CA ARG A 2 -2.45 -68.75 32.14
C ARG A 2 -2.59 -67.95 30.82
N ARG A 3 -3.18 -66.74 30.85
CA ARG A 3 -2.57 -65.40 31.04
C ARG A 3 -1.72 -64.90 29.85
N THR A 4 -2.22 -63.89 29.13
CA THR A 4 -1.45 -62.74 28.62
C THR A 4 -2.36 -61.52 28.41
N LEU A 5 -1.86 -60.36 28.84
CA LEU A 5 -2.50 -59.04 28.96
C LEU A 5 -2.70 -58.31 27.61
N PRO A 6 -3.54 -57.24 27.57
CA PRO A 6 -3.82 -56.44 26.38
C PRO A 6 -2.80 -55.31 26.19
N LEU A 7 -2.51 -54.94 24.94
CA LEU A 7 -1.87 -53.66 24.61
C LEU A 7 -2.94 -52.67 24.14
N LEU A 8 -3.21 -51.69 25.00
CA LEU A 8 -3.98 -50.49 24.70
C LEU A 8 -3.11 -49.58 23.82
N ALA A 9 -3.55 -49.30 22.59
CA ALA A 9 -2.97 -48.22 21.79
C ALA A 9 -3.90 -47.00 21.89
N ALA A 10 -3.49 -46.02 22.69
CA ALA A 10 -4.11 -44.70 22.74
C ALA A 10 -3.63 -43.90 21.53
N LEU A 11 -4.51 -43.66 20.56
CA LEU A 11 -4.28 -42.71 19.48
C LEU A 11 -4.58 -41.29 19.99
N LEU A 12 -3.51 -40.50 20.06
CA LEU A 12 -3.52 -39.07 20.38
C LEU A 12 -4.25 -38.29 19.27
N LEU A 13 -5.27 -37.55 19.67
CA LEU A 13 -5.95 -36.54 18.86
C LEU A 13 -4.96 -35.42 18.49
N ALA A 14 -4.42 -35.46 17.28
CA ALA A 14 -3.76 -34.30 16.68
C ALA A 14 -4.85 -33.35 16.17
N GLY A 15 -5.30 -32.46 17.05
CA GLY A 15 -6.12 -31.32 16.66
C GLY A 15 -5.28 -30.38 15.82
N CYS A 16 -5.45 -30.42 14.49
CA CYS A 16 -4.98 -29.37 13.60
C CYS A 16 -5.81 -28.12 13.89
N GLY A 17 -5.36 -27.31 14.85
CA GLY A 17 -5.84 -25.95 15.02
C GLY A 17 -5.43 -25.13 13.80
N ARG A 18 -6.28 -25.12 12.77
CA ARG A 18 -6.28 -24.04 11.80
C ARG A 18 -6.66 -22.79 12.58
N VAL A 19 -5.69 -21.91 12.79
CA VAL A 19 -6.01 -20.51 13.07
C VAL A 19 -6.63 -20.01 11.78
N ASP A 20 -7.96 -19.95 11.75
CA ASP A 20 -8.66 -19.17 10.74
C ASP A 20 -8.21 -17.73 10.96
N GLU A 21 -7.24 -17.26 10.16
CA GLU A 21 -7.01 -15.84 9.98
C GLU A 21 -8.28 -15.27 9.36
N GLN A 22 -9.24 -14.91 10.22
CA GLN A 22 -10.40 -14.17 9.79
C GLN A 22 -9.89 -12.89 9.14
N PRO A 23 -10.24 -12.64 7.86
CA PRO A 23 -9.95 -11.36 7.23
C PRO A 23 -10.46 -10.26 8.15
N PHE A 24 -9.65 -9.24 8.39
CA PHE A 24 -10.09 -8.07 9.13
C PHE A 24 -11.30 -7.48 8.39
N VAL A 25 -12.50 -7.67 8.94
CA VAL A 25 -13.74 -7.04 8.48
C VAL A 25 -14.07 -5.92 9.46
N PRO A 26 -13.80 -4.67 9.09
CA PRO A 26 -14.07 -3.52 9.93
C PRO A 26 -15.58 -3.36 10.06
N ALA A 27 -16.09 -3.43 11.28
CA ALA A 27 -17.54 -3.43 11.52
C ALA A 27 -18.19 -2.06 11.22
N HIS A 28 -17.40 -0.98 11.20
CA HIS A 28 -17.90 0.40 11.11
C HIS A 28 -17.02 1.28 10.21
N ALA A 29 -17.65 2.30 9.62
CA ALA A 29 -16.97 3.34 8.88
C ALA A 29 -16.10 4.20 9.80
N ALA A 30 -14.92 4.60 9.33
CA ALA A 30 -14.08 5.60 9.98
C ALA A 30 -14.85 6.93 10.07
N VAL A 31 -14.69 7.63 11.19
CA VAL A 31 -15.28 8.96 11.38
C VAL A 31 -14.52 10.00 10.54
N PRO A 32 -15.18 11.11 10.15
CA PRO A 32 -14.51 12.20 9.48
C PRO A 32 -13.32 12.71 10.29
N GLN A 33 -12.19 12.89 9.63
CA GLN A 33 -10.94 13.32 10.26
C GLN A 33 -10.02 13.96 9.21
N HIS A 34 -9.18 14.88 9.67
CA HIS A 34 -8.13 15.51 8.88
C HIS A 34 -6.79 15.30 9.56
N ALA A 35 -5.76 14.96 8.79
CA ALA A 35 -4.41 14.76 9.28
C ALA A 35 -3.40 15.47 8.37
N GLU A 36 -2.58 16.34 8.97
CA GLU A 36 -1.34 16.83 8.35
C GLU A 36 -0.27 15.76 8.58
N LEU A 37 0.20 15.14 7.50
CA LEU A 37 1.06 13.97 7.55
C LEU A 37 2.53 14.33 7.36
N GLY A 38 2.84 15.18 6.37
CA GLY A 38 4.20 15.62 6.06
C GLY A 38 5.17 14.47 5.75
N TRP A 39 4.67 13.34 5.24
CA TRP A 39 5.49 12.18 4.92
C TRP A 39 6.36 12.45 3.70
N ARG A 40 7.60 11.98 3.75
CA ARG A 40 8.56 12.08 2.64
C ARG A 40 9.39 10.81 2.59
N GLU A 41 9.30 10.12 1.47
CA GLU A 41 9.94 8.83 1.22
C GLU A 41 10.67 8.86 -0.12
N SER A 42 11.60 7.93 -0.32
CA SER A 42 12.42 7.90 -1.53
C SER A 42 12.81 6.49 -1.92
N HIS A 43 12.83 6.24 -3.23
CA HIS A 43 13.23 4.98 -3.83
C HIS A 43 14.28 5.20 -4.94
N PRO A 44 15.35 4.40 -5.03
CA PRO A 44 15.68 3.21 -4.22
C PRO A 44 16.30 3.51 -2.85
N GLY A 45 16.66 4.77 -2.58
CA GLY A 45 17.25 5.16 -1.30
C GLY A 45 17.34 6.66 -1.14
N ALA A 46 17.86 7.10 0.01
CA ALA A 46 17.92 8.51 0.37
C ALA A 46 19.04 9.31 -0.34
N ILE A 47 20.05 8.62 -0.87
CA ILE A 47 21.22 9.23 -1.50
C ILE A 47 21.31 8.77 -2.96
N GLY A 48 21.65 9.70 -3.85
CA GLY A 48 21.78 9.44 -5.28
C GLY A 48 20.47 9.63 -6.06
N PRO A 49 20.43 9.20 -7.34
CA PRO A 49 19.26 9.30 -8.19
C PRO A 49 18.06 8.59 -7.57
N ARG A 50 16.93 9.28 -7.41
CA ARG A 50 15.74 8.73 -6.74
C ARG A 50 14.43 9.38 -7.20
N LEU A 51 13.35 8.61 -7.10
CA LEU A 51 12.01 9.20 -7.00
C LEU A 51 11.75 9.54 -5.53
N VAL A 52 11.11 10.68 -5.30
CA VAL A 52 10.71 11.12 -3.97
C VAL A 52 9.20 11.22 -3.91
N PHE A 53 8.59 10.53 -2.96
CA PHE A 53 7.15 10.47 -2.76
C PHE A 53 6.79 11.25 -1.50
N GLN A 54 5.74 12.06 -1.57
CA GLN A 54 5.28 12.88 -0.46
C GLN A 54 3.79 12.76 -0.28
N VAL A 55 3.36 12.69 0.98
CA VAL A 55 1.96 12.82 1.38
C VAL A 55 1.89 13.96 2.39
N ASP A 56 1.33 15.08 1.96
CA ASP A 56 1.29 16.29 2.76
C ASP A 56 0.14 16.20 3.78
N ALA A 57 -1.05 15.82 3.31
CA ALA A 57 -2.26 15.71 4.14
C ALA A 57 -3.17 14.57 3.68
N PHE A 58 -4.02 14.11 4.60
CA PHE A 58 -5.02 13.09 4.37
C PHE A 58 -6.33 13.42 5.09
N GLU A 59 -7.45 13.25 4.39
CA GLU A 59 -8.78 13.57 4.89
C GLU A 59 -9.73 12.39 4.65
N VAL A 60 -10.53 12.10 5.67
CA VAL A 60 -11.73 11.25 5.56
C VAL A 60 -12.93 12.13 5.85
N THR A 61 -13.94 12.07 4.99
CA THR A 61 -15.21 12.77 5.15
C THR A 61 -16.34 11.76 5.28
N THR A 62 -17.57 12.24 5.44
CA THR A 62 -18.76 11.37 5.38
C THR A 62 -19.01 10.79 3.99
N GLU A 63 -18.43 11.38 2.95
CA GLU A 63 -18.69 11.03 1.55
C GLU A 63 -17.55 10.25 0.90
N GLY A 64 -16.33 10.35 1.43
CA GLY A 64 -15.17 9.71 0.84
C GLY A 64 -13.86 10.05 1.55
N TRP A 65 -12.78 10.02 0.78
CA TRP A 65 -11.45 10.35 1.27
C TRP A 65 -10.68 11.19 0.24
N SER A 66 -9.69 11.94 0.71
CA SER A 66 -8.74 12.64 -0.13
C SER A 66 -7.32 12.58 0.43
N ALA A 67 -6.31 12.64 -0.44
CA ALA A 67 -4.90 12.69 -0.07
C ALA A 67 -4.16 13.72 -0.94
N ALA A 68 -3.44 14.65 -0.32
CA ALA A 68 -2.57 15.59 -1.00
C ALA A 68 -1.18 14.96 -1.18
N VAL A 69 -0.77 14.75 -2.42
CA VAL A 69 0.43 13.99 -2.77
C VAL A 69 1.37 14.77 -3.68
N ALA A 70 2.66 14.43 -3.64
CA ALA A 70 3.63 14.88 -4.62
C ALA A 70 4.63 13.77 -4.98
N VAL A 71 5.09 13.79 -6.23
CA VAL A 71 6.21 12.97 -6.70
C VAL A 71 7.24 13.86 -7.37
N THR A 72 8.48 13.81 -6.89
CA THR A 72 9.63 14.48 -7.49
C THR A 72 10.52 13.45 -8.17
N ASN A 73 10.84 13.69 -9.43
CA ASN A 73 11.86 12.95 -10.14
C ASN A 73 13.23 13.58 -9.91
N ASP A 74 13.96 13.08 -8.90
CA ASP A 74 15.34 13.44 -8.62
C ASP A 74 16.32 12.41 -9.23
N THR A 75 16.01 11.97 -10.45
CA THR A 75 16.86 11.11 -11.27
C THR A 75 17.26 11.83 -12.56
N SER A 76 18.07 11.18 -13.39
CA SER A 76 18.38 11.61 -14.76
C SER A 76 17.49 10.97 -15.84
N PHE A 77 16.48 10.18 -15.47
CA PHE A 77 15.62 9.45 -16.41
C PHE A 77 14.22 10.08 -16.46
N ASP A 78 13.59 10.03 -17.62
CA ASP A 78 12.16 10.37 -17.73
C ASP A 78 11.31 9.19 -17.27
N PHE A 79 10.19 9.46 -16.59
CA PHE A 79 9.23 8.41 -16.17
C PHE A 79 7.87 8.61 -16.83
N GLU A 80 7.38 7.57 -17.50
CA GLU A 80 5.97 7.47 -17.87
C GLU A 80 5.16 7.10 -16.63
N ILE A 81 4.07 7.84 -16.38
CA ILE A 81 3.14 7.55 -15.29
C ILE A 81 2.00 6.70 -15.87
N ASP A 82 1.86 5.46 -15.40
CA ASP A 82 0.78 4.58 -15.82
C ASP A 82 -0.51 4.91 -15.06
N THR A 83 -1.52 5.36 -15.81
CA THR A 83 -2.88 5.59 -15.31
C THR A 83 -3.91 4.66 -15.98
N GLY A 84 -3.45 3.66 -16.73
CA GLY A 84 -4.32 2.67 -17.34
C GLY A 84 -4.78 1.62 -16.34
N PRO A 85 -5.69 0.71 -16.75
CA PRO A 85 -6.01 -0.48 -15.96
C PRO A 85 -4.75 -1.37 -15.87
N GLY A 86 -4.05 -1.27 -14.75
CA GLY A 86 -2.83 -2.02 -14.44
C GLY A 86 -2.80 -2.40 -12.95
N ASP A 87 -1.82 -3.20 -12.54
CA ASP A 87 -1.82 -3.87 -11.23
C ASP A 87 -1.90 -2.93 -10.01
N TYR A 88 -1.38 -1.70 -10.12
CA TYR A 88 -1.41 -0.70 -9.04
C TYR A 88 -1.70 0.70 -9.59
N GLY A 89 -2.95 1.16 -9.40
CA GLY A 89 -3.37 2.54 -9.63
C GLY A 89 -3.09 3.46 -8.44
N PHE A 90 -3.27 4.77 -8.65
CA PHE A 90 -3.25 5.75 -7.55
C PHE A 90 -4.42 5.47 -6.60
N GLY A 91 -4.19 5.47 -5.29
CA GLY A 91 -5.24 5.11 -4.35
C GLY A 91 -4.78 4.90 -2.93
N LEU A 92 -5.54 4.10 -2.18
CA LEU A 92 -5.21 3.67 -0.83
C LEU A 92 -5.18 2.14 -0.73
N MET A 93 -4.35 1.62 0.15
CA MET A 93 -4.50 0.27 0.70
C MET A 93 -4.82 0.37 2.18
N LEU A 94 -5.71 -0.53 2.65
CA LEU A 94 -6.14 -0.60 4.04
C LEU A 94 -5.60 -1.89 4.66
N PHE A 95 -4.70 -1.73 5.63
CA PHE A 95 -4.07 -2.83 6.35
C PHE A 95 -4.69 -3.02 7.72
N ALA A 96 -4.64 -4.24 8.25
CA ALA A 96 -4.99 -4.53 9.64
C ALA A 96 -3.92 -4.06 10.64
N THR A 97 -2.70 -3.77 10.14
CA THR A 97 -1.49 -3.51 10.93
C THR A 97 -0.73 -2.32 10.36
N GLY A 98 -0.05 -1.59 11.25
CA GLY A 98 0.91 -0.54 10.89
C GLY A 98 2.34 -1.07 10.75
N ASP A 99 2.61 -2.32 11.15
CA ASP A 99 3.96 -2.89 11.14
C ASP A 99 4.45 -3.14 9.71
N LEU A 100 5.51 -2.43 9.31
CA LEU A 100 6.11 -2.54 7.99
C LEU A 100 6.64 -3.95 7.70
N LYS A 101 7.11 -4.70 8.70
CA LYS A 101 7.59 -6.08 8.49
C LYS A 101 6.49 -7.04 8.07
N GLU A 102 5.27 -6.82 8.56
CA GLU A 102 4.09 -7.60 8.18
C GLU A 102 3.64 -7.22 6.76
N VAL A 103 3.73 -5.94 6.42
CA VAL A 103 3.45 -5.44 5.07
C VAL A 103 4.46 -5.99 4.05
N ASP A 104 5.76 -5.99 4.37
CA ASP A 104 6.82 -6.58 3.53
C ASP A 104 6.64 -8.08 3.32
N ARG A 105 6.12 -8.78 4.34
CA ARG A 105 5.75 -10.19 4.21
C ARG A 105 4.57 -10.34 3.25
N ALA A 106 3.48 -9.60 3.45
CA ALA A 106 2.32 -9.64 2.58
C ALA A 106 2.66 -9.29 1.12
N ASN A 107 3.56 -8.34 0.89
CA ASN A 107 4.05 -8.00 -0.45
C ASN A 107 4.78 -9.17 -1.11
N ARG A 108 5.73 -9.80 -0.40
CA ARG A 108 6.47 -10.97 -0.91
C ARG A 108 5.56 -12.18 -1.16
N ASP A 109 4.53 -12.34 -0.32
CA ASP A 109 3.58 -13.45 -0.42
C ASP A 109 2.46 -13.18 -1.44
N GLY A 110 2.39 -11.97 -2.01
CA GLY A 110 1.36 -11.59 -2.99
C GLY A 110 -0.03 -11.44 -2.38
N THR A 111 -0.11 -11.16 -1.08
CA THR A 111 -1.35 -11.06 -0.30
C THR A 111 -1.65 -9.62 0.14
N LEU A 112 -1.15 -8.63 -0.59
CA LEU A 112 -1.49 -7.23 -0.31
C LEU A 112 -3.00 -6.99 -0.49
N PRO A 113 -3.60 -6.10 0.33
CA PRO A 113 -4.97 -5.66 0.09
C PRO A 113 -5.13 -5.07 -1.30
N ALA A 114 -6.32 -5.22 -1.88
CA ALA A 114 -6.64 -4.54 -3.13
C ALA A 114 -6.54 -3.01 -2.98
N VAL A 115 -6.06 -2.34 -4.03
CA VAL A 115 -6.04 -0.89 -4.09
C VAL A 115 -7.47 -0.37 -4.18
N ARG A 116 -7.82 0.55 -3.29
CA ARG A 116 -8.99 1.42 -3.44
C ARG A 116 -8.58 2.61 -4.28
N GLU A 117 -8.80 2.51 -5.59
CA GLU A 117 -8.34 3.49 -6.55
C GLU A 117 -9.01 4.87 -6.33
N ALA A 118 -8.22 5.91 -6.56
CA ALA A 118 -8.71 7.28 -6.68
C ALA A 118 -9.57 7.38 -7.94
N THR A 119 -10.82 7.81 -7.81
CA THR A 119 -11.69 8.08 -8.96
C THR A 119 -11.39 9.45 -9.59
N ARG A 120 -10.68 10.32 -8.86
CA ARG A 120 -10.27 11.65 -9.29
C ARG A 120 -8.83 11.92 -8.86
N ILE A 121 -8.05 12.48 -9.78
CA ILE A 121 -6.65 12.88 -9.59
C ILE A 121 -6.50 14.29 -10.17
N GLU A 122 -6.30 15.28 -9.32
CA GLU A 122 -6.30 16.69 -9.74
C GLU A 122 -5.10 17.49 -9.24
N PRO A 123 -4.30 18.11 -10.13
CA PRO A 123 -4.33 17.95 -11.59
C PRO A 123 -3.98 16.51 -12.02
N ALA A 124 -4.42 16.14 -13.22
CA ALA A 124 -4.05 14.85 -13.82
C ALA A 124 -2.52 14.71 -13.90
N PRO A 125 -1.98 13.48 -13.78
CA PRO A 125 -0.55 13.26 -13.91
C PRO A 125 -0.07 13.64 -15.31
N PRO A 126 1.13 14.25 -15.42
CA PRO A 126 1.73 14.45 -16.72
C PRO A 126 2.01 13.07 -17.36
N PRO A 127 1.93 12.95 -18.69
CA PRO A 127 2.28 11.70 -19.37
C PRO A 127 3.75 11.31 -19.16
N LEU A 128 4.59 12.30 -18.84
CA LEU A 128 6.01 12.13 -18.59
C LEU A 128 6.46 13.01 -17.43
N LEU A 129 7.03 12.41 -16.39
CA LEU A 129 7.69 13.10 -15.30
C LEU A 129 9.19 13.22 -15.61
N ARG A 130 9.60 14.39 -16.10
CA ARG A 130 11.00 14.67 -16.48
C ARG A 130 11.92 14.86 -15.26
N PRO A 131 13.24 14.69 -15.42
CA PRO A 131 14.24 15.03 -14.41
C PRO A 131 14.01 16.41 -13.79
N GLY A 132 14.10 16.49 -12.46
CA GLY A 132 13.91 17.68 -11.65
C GLY A 132 12.46 18.15 -11.50
N VAL A 133 11.50 17.54 -12.20
CA VAL A 133 10.09 17.94 -12.13
C VAL A 133 9.43 17.34 -10.89
N THR A 134 8.63 18.16 -10.22
CA THR A 134 7.68 17.70 -9.20
C THR A 134 6.27 17.80 -9.73
N TRP A 135 5.54 16.70 -9.69
CA TRP A 135 4.09 16.70 -9.89
C TRP A 135 3.40 16.65 -8.54
N ARG A 136 2.36 17.47 -8.37
CA ARG A 136 1.53 17.55 -7.16
C ARG A 136 0.08 17.33 -7.56
N ALA A 137 -0.66 16.57 -6.76
CA ALA A 137 -2.07 16.32 -6.97
C ALA A 137 -2.82 16.02 -5.68
N THR A 138 -4.13 16.16 -5.75
CA THR A 138 -5.07 15.59 -4.79
C THR A 138 -5.67 14.32 -5.40
N LEU A 139 -5.52 13.21 -4.69
CA LEU A 139 -6.20 11.95 -4.97
C LEU A 139 -7.52 11.93 -4.19
N SER A 140 -8.62 11.52 -4.80
CA SER A 140 -9.87 11.33 -4.06
C SER A 140 -10.79 10.27 -4.66
N ALA A 141 -11.56 9.63 -3.78
CA ALA A 141 -12.65 8.74 -4.17
C ALA A 141 -13.78 8.76 -3.14
N PRO A 142 -15.02 8.50 -3.58
CA PRO A 142 -16.14 8.34 -2.66
C PRO A 142 -16.03 7.03 -1.88
N GLY A 143 -16.86 6.93 -0.84
CA GLY A 143 -17.06 5.71 -0.06
C GLY A 143 -16.27 5.69 1.24
N SER A 144 -16.89 5.11 2.26
CA SER A 144 -16.32 5.04 3.60
C SER A 144 -15.04 4.23 3.64
N LEU A 145 -14.10 4.66 4.48
CA LEU A 145 -12.97 3.84 4.89
C LEU A 145 -13.33 3.07 6.16
N ALA A 146 -12.60 2.00 6.38
CA ALA A 146 -12.80 1.13 7.52
C ALA A 146 -12.16 1.70 8.79
N ALA A 147 -12.93 1.82 9.87
CA ALA A 147 -12.39 2.23 11.16
C ALA A 147 -11.37 1.21 11.69
N GLY A 148 -10.29 1.69 12.33
CA GLY A 148 -9.23 0.86 12.89
C GLY A 148 -8.21 0.34 11.87
N SER A 149 -8.43 0.54 10.57
CA SER A 149 -7.45 0.23 9.51
C SER A 149 -6.25 1.16 9.57
N TRP A 150 -5.13 0.67 9.04
CA TRP A 150 -3.95 1.45 8.72
C TRP A 150 -3.93 1.77 7.24
N VAL A 151 -4.02 3.06 6.90
CA VAL A 151 -4.02 3.58 5.54
C VAL A 151 -2.59 3.79 5.07
N ARG A 152 -2.28 3.28 3.87
CA ARG A 152 -1.09 3.61 3.10
C ARG A 152 -1.49 4.18 1.75
N VAL A 153 -0.81 5.22 1.30
CA VAL A 153 -1.10 5.90 0.03
C VAL A 153 -0.32 5.22 -1.09
N VAL A 154 -0.98 4.92 -2.21
CA VAL A 154 -0.42 4.25 -3.39
C VAL A 154 -0.24 5.28 -4.51
N PHE A 155 0.98 5.35 -5.07
CA PHE A 155 1.39 6.34 -6.09
C PHE A 155 1.33 5.81 -7.53
N GLY A 156 0.60 4.73 -7.77
CA GLY A 156 0.54 4.12 -9.09
C GLY A 156 1.87 3.50 -9.53
N THR A 157 2.04 3.36 -10.84
CA THR A 157 3.24 2.76 -11.46
C THR A 157 3.99 3.80 -12.31
N PHE A 158 5.29 3.90 -12.10
CA PHE A 158 6.22 4.71 -12.90
C PHE A 158 7.12 3.79 -13.71
N ARG A 159 7.27 4.07 -15.01
CA ARG A 159 8.18 3.32 -15.90
C ARG A 159 9.25 4.24 -16.45
N ALA A 160 10.51 3.95 -16.18
CA ALA A 160 11.59 4.75 -16.73
C ALA A 160 11.70 4.56 -18.25
N ARG A 161 12.11 5.63 -18.94
CA ARG A 161 12.44 5.59 -20.37
C ARG A 161 13.95 5.43 -20.53
N GLY A 162 14.35 4.52 -21.42
CA GLY A 162 15.75 4.23 -21.71
C GLY A 162 16.34 3.13 -20.81
N ALA A 163 17.67 3.12 -20.69
CA ALA A 163 18.41 2.10 -19.95
C ALA A 163 18.58 2.50 -18.47
N ALA A 164 17.47 2.65 -17.74
CA ALA A 164 17.50 2.85 -16.30
C ALA A 164 17.98 1.58 -15.57
N PRO A 165 18.63 1.71 -14.41
CA PRO A 165 18.94 0.56 -13.55
C PRO A 165 17.66 -0.21 -13.15
N ALA A 166 17.80 -1.49 -12.83
CA ALA A 166 16.67 -2.39 -12.61
C ALA A 166 15.70 -1.94 -11.50
N ASP A 167 16.21 -1.29 -10.45
CA ASP A 167 15.41 -0.73 -9.36
C ASP A 167 14.62 0.53 -9.76
N LEU A 168 14.98 1.18 -10.88
CA LEU A 168 14.31 2.34 -11.43
C LEU A 168 13.55 2.05 -12.74
N GLU A 169 13.72 0.88 -13.34
CA GLU A 169 13.06 0.52 -14.60
C GLU A 169 11.53 0.56 -14.47
N ARG A 170 11.01 -0.01 -13.38
CA ARG A 170 9.59 0.04 -13.01
C ARG A 170 9.47 0.24 -11.51
N VAL A 171 8.88 1.35 -11.09
CA VAL A 171 8.66 1.68 -9.69
C VAL A 171 7.17 1.65 -9.40
N VAL A 172 6.77 0.78 -8.48
CA VAL A 172 5.45 0.78 -7.85
C VAL A 172 5.68 1.18 -6.41
N TRP A 173 5.02 2.24 -5.95
CA TRP A 173 5.22 2.76 -4.60
C TRP A 173 3.91 2.87 -3.84
N PHE A 174 3.90 2.34 -2.62
CA PHE A 174 2.96 2.70 -1.58
C PHE A 174 3.75 3.05 -0.33
N THR A 175 3.19 3.92 0.52
CA THR A 175 3.98 4.53 1.58
C THR A 175 4.47 3.52 2.62
N ASP A 176 5.68 3.71 3.13
CA ASP A 176 6.24 3.05 4.32
C ASP A 176 5.64 3.62 5.62
N HIS A 177 5.23 4.88 5.61
CA HIS A 177 4.38 5.48 6.63
C HIS A 177 2.93 5.00 6.48
N ALA A 178 2.19 5.01 7.59
CA ALA A 178 0.78 4.69 7.63
C ALA A 178 0.03 5.59 8.63
N HIS A 179 -1.25 5.84 8.36
CA HIS A 179 -2.16 6.59 9.22
C HIS A 179 -3.25 5.66 9.75
N ARG A 180 -3.55 5.73 11.05
CA ARG A 180 -4.58 4.88 11.66
C ARG A 180 -5.92 5.60 11.65
N LEU A 181 -6.96 4.91 11.18
CA LEU A 181 -8.35 5.38 11.12
C LEU A 181 -9.15 5.13 12.39
#